data_AF-A7HXY3-F1
#
_entry.id   AF-A7HXY3-F1
#
_cell.length_a   1.000
_cell.length_b   1.000
_cell.length_c   1.000
_cell.angle_alpha   90.00
_cell.angle_beta   90.00
_cell.angle_gamma   90.00
#
_symmetry.space_group_name_H-M   'P 1'
#
loop_
_entity.id
_entity.type
_entity.pdbx_description
1 polymer ?
#
loop_
_entity_poly.entity_id
_entity_poly.type
_entity_poly.pdbx_seq_one_letter_code
_entity_poly.pdbx_strand_id
1 'polypeptide(L)' 'MAKKKPMDADFIAFNVVYEDGSLSSNRKVPTSKLEGADDTANARAIIEAQDREIGEKSGRPRSRVKTLNRVGARK' A
#
# COMPACT_ATOMS: atom_id res chain seq x y z
N MET A 1 -3.84 31.61 6.87
CA MET A 1 -3.78 30.30 6.18
C MET A 1 -3.21 29.28 7.14
N ALA A 2 -4.04 28.41 7.71
CA ALA A 2 -3.59 27.40 8.67
C ALA A 2 -2.73 26.36 7.95
N LYS A 3 -1.44 26.30 8.28
CA LYS A 3 -0.58 25.15 7.93
C LYS A 3 -1.14 23.94 8.65
N LYS A 4 -1.93 23.13 7.95
CA LYS A 4 -2.43 21.85 8.46
C LYS A 4 -1.19 21.05 8.88
N LYS A 5 -1.03 20.89 10.19
CA LYS A 5 0.00 20.02 10.80
C LYS A 5 -0.02 18.71 10.01
N PRO A 6 1.12 18.21 9.48
CA PRO A 6 1.10 16.88 8.89
C PRO A 6 0.65 15.97 10.02
N MET A 7 -0.61 15.54 9.99
CA MET A 7 -1.07 14.43 10.80
C MET A 7 -0.07 13.34 10.47
N ASP A 8 0.74 12.94 11.45
CA ASP A 8 1.50 11.70 11.39
C ASP A 8 0.53 10.66 10.87
N ALA A 9 0.64 10.35 9.58
CA ALA A 9 -0.43 9.65 8.92
C ALA A 9 -0.38 8.25 9.51
N ASP A 10 -1.45 7.83 10.19
CA ASP A 10 -1.56 6.47 10.73
C ASP A 10 -1.33 5.40 9.64
N PHE A 11 -1.47 5.82 8.37
CA PHE A 11 -1.25 4.99 7.20
C PHE A 11 -0.42 5.70 6.13
N ILE A 12 0.48 4.97 5.49
CA ILE A 12 1.11 5.35 4.23
C ILE A 12 0.35 4.67 3.09
N ALA A 13 0.07 5.44 2.04
CA ALA A 13 -0.62 4.95 0.86
C ALA A 13 0.36 4.53 -0.24
N PHE A 14 0.04 3.45 -0.94
CA PHE A 14 0.84 2.91 -2.04
C PHE A 14 -0.01 2.60 -3.27
N ASN A 15 0.56 2.85 -4.45
CA ASN A 15 0.08 2.37 -5.73
C ASN A 15 0.76 1.03 -6.04
N VAL A 16 -0.05 0.04 -6.40
CA VAL A 16 0.35 -1.34 -6.58
C VAL A 16 0.07 -1.74 -8.03
N VAL A 17 1.09 -2.27 -8.70
CA VAL A 17 1.00 -2.91 -10.01
C VAL A 17 1.09 -4.41 -9.75
N TYR A 18 0.18 -5.20 -10.30
CA TYR A 18 0.19 -6.66 -10.17
C TYR A 18 0.77 -7.33 -11.42
N GLU A 19 1.13 -8.60 -11.31
CA GLU A 19 1.73 -9.36 -12.43
C GLU A 19 0.79 -9.54 -13.63
N ASP A 20 -0.52 -9.58 -13.39
CA ASP A 20 -1.56 -9.66 -14.42
C ASP A 20 -1.83 -8.33 -15.13
N GLY A 21 -1.08 -7.27 -14.80
CA GLY A 21 -1.27 -5.93 -15.35
C GLY A 21 -2.38 -5.13 -14.68
N SER A 22 -3.09 -5.70 -13.70
CA SER A 22 -4.04 -4.93 -12.90
C SER A 22 -3.32 -3.97 -11.97
N LEU A 23 -4.05 -2.94 -11.53
CA LEU A 23 -3.54 -1.89 -10.65
C LEU A 23 -4.48 -1.73 -9.45
N SER A 24 -3.91 -1.36 -8.31
CA SER A 24 -4.65 -0.87 -7.14
C SER A 24 -4.01 0.43 -6.67
N SER A 25 -4.83 1.45 -6.44
CA SER A 25 -4.36 2.76 -6.01
C SER A 25 -4.65 2.97 -4.53
N ASN A 26 -3.85 3.82 -3.89
CA ASN A 26 -4.05 4.26 -2.51
C ASN A 26 -4.22 3.12 -1.48
N ARG A 27 -3.50 2.00 -1.65
CA ARG A 27 -3.45 0.91 -0.66
C ARG A 27 -2.81 1.40 0.63
N LYS A 28 -3.59 1.39 1.70
CA LYS A 28 -3.18 1.92 3.01
C LYS A 28 -2.44 0.85 3.81
N VAL A 29 -1.25 1.19 4.26
CA VAL A 29 -0.42 0.38 5.13
C VAL A 29 -0.18 1.14 6.44
N PRO A 30 -0.46 0.54 7.61
CA PRO A 30 -0.25 1.20 8.89
C PRO A 30 1.23 1.57 9.08
N THR A 31 1.51 2.81 9.49
CA THR A 31 2.89 3.26 9.78
C THR A 31 3.49 2.50 10.95
N SER A 32 2.68 2.03 11.90
CA SER A 32 3.15 1.20 13.03
C SER A 32 3.76 -0.14 12.60
N LYS A 33 3.57 -0.56 11.34
CA LYS A 33 4.13 -1.80 10.78
C LYS A 33 5.26 -1.53 9.77
N LEU A 34 5.64 -0.27 9.58
CA LEU A 34 6.69 0.16 8.66
C LEU A 34 7.81 0.84 9.43
N GLU A 35 9.06 0.54 9.08
CA GLU A 35 10.24 1.17 9.67
C GLU A 35 10.61 2.46 8.92
N GLY A 36 9.61 3.26 8.59
CA GLY A 36 9.74 4.48 7.80
C GLY A 36 9.09 4.40 6.42
N ALA A 37 9.23 5.48 5.65
CA ALA A 37 8.42 5.66 4.46
C ALA A 37 8.94 4.95 3.20
N ASP A 38 10.17 4.47 3.24
CA ASP A 38 10.85 3.73 2.17
C ASP A 38 10.82 2.20 2.38
N ASP A 39 10.18 1.75 3.46
CA ASP A 39 10.04 0.33 3.82
C ASP A 39 9.01 -0.40 2.93
N THR A 40 9.35 -0.46 1.64
CA THR A 40 8.53 -1.08 0.60
C THR A 40 8.44 -2.59 0.76
N ALA A 41 9.43 -3.23 1.39
CA ALA A 41 9.43 -4.67 1.66
C ALA A 41 8.34 -5.06 2.66
N ASN A 42 8.26 -4.39 3.81
CA ASN A 42 7.19 -4.64 4.78
C ASN A 42 5.82 -4.18 4.23
N ALA A 43 5.79 -3.06 3.50
CA ALA A 43 4.56 -2.60 2.85
C ALA A 43 4.00 -3.66 1.87
N ARG A 44 4.87 -4.32 1.11
CA ARG A 44 4.49 -5.39 0.18
C ARG A 44 3.85 -6.56 0.92
N ALA A 45 4.47 -7.06 1.98
CA ALA A 45 3.94 -8.20 2.74
C ALA A 45 2.55 -7.89 3.32
N ILE A 46 2.36 -6.68 3.86
CA ILE A 46 1.07 -6.26 4.42
C ILE A 46 0.00 -6.13 3.33
N ILE A 47 0.35 -5.55 2.18
CA ILE A 47 -0.57 -5.40 1.05
C ILE A 47 -0.98 -6.76 0.49
N GLU A 48 -0.04 -7.68 0.32
CA GLU A 48 -0.31 -9.04 -0.16
C GLU A 48 -1.20 -9.83 0.80
N ALA A 49 -0.97 -9.71 2.12
CA ALA A 49 -1.84 -10.32 3.13
C ALA A 49 -3.28 -9.79 3.07
N GLN A 50 -3.44 -8.47 2.97
CA GLN A 50 -4.75 -7.84 2.80
C GLN A 50 -5.42 -8.26 1.48
N ASP A 51 -4.67 -8.32 0.38
CA ASP A 51 -5.18 -8.73 -0.92
C ASP A 51 -5.64 -10.19 -0.94
N ARG A 52 -4.94 -11.06 -0.21
CA ARG A 52 -5.37 -12.44 -0.01
C ARG A 52 -6.68 -12.50 0.75
N GLU A 53 -6.82 -11.78 1.86
CA GLU A 53 -8.06 -11.75 2.65
C GLU A 53 -9.23 -11.19 1.83
N ILE A 54 -9.00 -10.10 1.07
CA ILE A 54 -10.00 -9.53 0.16
C ILE A 54 -10.35 -10.53 -0.95
N GLY A 55 -9.36 -11.23 -1.50
CA GLY A 55 -9.55 -12.23 -2.54
C GLY A 55 -10.38 -13.42 -2.05
N GLU A 56 -10.09 -13.91 -0.84
CA GLU A 56 -10.85 -14.97 -0.17
C GLU A 56 -12.31 -14.54 0.08
N LYS A 57 -12.52 -13.30 0.56
CA LYS A 57 -13.88 -12.75 0.80
C LYS A 57 -14.66 -12.45 -0.48
N SER A 58 -13.98 -12.04 -1.55
CA SER A 58 -14.62 -11.67 -2.82
C SER A 58 -14.73 -12.82 -3.83
N GLY A 59 -14.11 -13.97 -3.55
CA GLY A 59 -14.00 -15.09 -4.48
C GLY A 59 -13.09 -14.83 -5.68
N ARG A 60 -12.32 -13.73 -5.67
CA ARG A 60 -11.44 -13.31 -6.77
C ARG A 60 -10.03 -13.06 -6.22
N PRO A 61 -9.16 -14.08 -6.20
CA PRO A 61 -7.80 -13.91 -5.71
C PRO A 61 -7.06 -12.87 -6.55
N ARG A 62 -6.30 -12.00 -5.88
CA ARG A 62 -5.44 -11.03 -6.55
C ARG A 62 -4.13 -11.71 -6.96
N SER A 63 -3.61 -11.30 -8.11
CA SER A 63 -2.26 -11.69 -8.55
C SER A 63 -1.19 -11.16 -7.62
N ARG A 64 0.04 -11.66 -7.75
CA ARG A 64 1.19 -11.17 -6.97
C ARG A 64 1.49 -9.70 -7.29
N VAL A 65 2.03 -8.99 -6.30
CA VAL A 65 2.50 -7.62 -6.49
C VAL A 65 3.76 -7.63 -7.36
N LYS A 66 3.72 -6.92 -8.48
CA LYS A 66 4.86 -6.71 -9.38
C LYS A 66 5.67 -5.48 -8.98
N THR A 67 5.00 -4.38 -8.67
CA THR A 67 5.67 -3.11 -8.34
C THR A 67 4.84 -2.31 -7.35
N LEU A 68 5.51 -1.56 -6.49
CA LEU A 68 4.92 -0.88 -5.36
C LEU A 68 5.52 0.53 -5.26
N ASN A 69 4.68 1.56 -5.40
CA ASN A 69 5.10 2.96 -5.44
C ASN A 69 4.38 3.76 -4.35
N ARG A 70 5.11 4.48 -3.51
CA ARG A 70 4.50 5.31 -2.47
C ARG A 70 3.74 6.50 -3.09
N VAL A 71 2.52 6.72 -2.62
CA VAL A 71 1.73 7.89 -3.01
C VAL A 71 2.29 9.12 -2.32
N GLY A 72 2.66 10.14 -3.09
CA GLY A 72 3.18 11.40 -2.56
C GLY A 72 4.67 11.39 -2.21
N ALA A 73 5.40 10.30 -2.50
CA ALA A 73 6.85 10.41 -2.65
C ALA A 73 7.10 11.36 -3.82
N ARG A 74 7.58 12.58 -3.55
CA ARG A 74 8.06 13.45 -4.63
C ARG A 74 9.22 12.71 -5.31
N LYS A 75 9.12 12.59 -6.62
CA LYS A 75 10.23 12.14 -7.48
C LYS A 75 11.39 13.12 -7.37
#